data_AF-A0A0C7MR35-F1
#
_entry.id   AF-A0A0C7MR35-F1
#
_cell.length_a   1.000
_cell.length_b   1.000
_cell.length_c   1.000
_cell.angle_alpha   90.00
_cell.angle_beta   90.00
_cell.angle_gamma   90.00
#
_symmetry.space_group_name_H-M   'P 1'
#
loop_
_entity.id
_entity.type
_entity.pdbx_description
1 polymer ?
#
loop_
_entity_poly.entity_id
_entity_poly.type
_entity_poly.pdbx_seq_one_letter_code
_entity_poly.pdbx_strand_id
1 'polypeptide(L)'
;MLLIGPSRMVIYRSTRTMGTWSVSDVIVDKKSKFQGRCCSLKGQDEIPGILEELVNTNKSVSKASHPCMYAWRTGTPAAVEVPGFKRGKKVLKTENRVQNLEQGCDDCGEAGAGQRLLTLLEHSGVTNVLVVVSRWYGGTPLGSARFRHITTAAVESLKQGSFVP
;
A
#
# COMPACT_ATOMS: atom_id res chain seq x y z
N MET A 1 -54.52 22.50 9.07
CA MET A 1 -54.07 21.13 8.79
C MET A 1 -52.75 21.23 8.01
N LEU A 2 -51.61 21.28 8.70
CA LEU A 2 -50.29 21.36 8.07
C LEU A 2 -49.80 19.93 7.78
N LEU A 3 -49.55 19.63 6.51
CA LEU A 3 -48.97 18.37 6.07
C LEU A 3 -47.46 18.42 6.31
N ILE A 4 -46.97 17.54 7.19
CA ILE A 4 -45.55 17.34 7.48
C ILE A 4 -45.00 16.39 6.41
N GLY A 5 -44.24 16.91 5.46
CA GLY A 5 -43.55 16.09 4.44
C GLY A 5 -42.38 15.29 5.05
N PRO A 6 -41.97 14.16 4.44
CA PRO A 6 -40.96 13.29 5.02
C PRO A 6 -39.59 13.98 5.05
N SER A 7 -38.96 13.96 6.22
CA SER A 7 -37.60 14.44 6.44
C SER A 7 -36.63 13.76 5.48
N ARG A 8 -36.10 14.53 4.53
CA ARG A 8 -35.00 14.12 3.67
C ARG A 8 -33.78 13.84 4.54
N MET A 9 -33.45 12.55 4.71
CA MET A 9 -32.18 12.12 5.27
C MET A 9 -31.07 12.57 4.33
N VAL A 10 -30.39 13.66 4.69
CA VAL A 10 -29.17 14.10 4.00
C VAL A 10 -28.06 13.15 4.43
N ILE A 11 -27.74 12.16 3.61
CA ILE A 11 -26.49 11.41 3.75
C ILE A 11 -25.38 12.41 3.42
N TYR A 12 -24.75 12.97 4.45
CA TYR A 12 -23.47 13.66 4.30
C TYR A 12 -22.47 12.57 3.92
N ARG A 13 -22.25 12.37 2.62
CA ARG A 13 -21.06 11.67 2.14
C ARG A 13 -19.88 12.51 2.63
N SER A 14 -19.30 12.10 3.75
CA SER A 14 -18.02 12.64 4.20
C SER A 14 -17.05 12.40 3.05
N THR A 15 -16.77 13.44 2.27
CA THR A 15 -15.67 13.43 1.31
C THR A 15 -14.38 13.51 2.12
N ARG A 16 -14.06 12.46 2.87
CA ARG A 16 -12.65 12.16 3.11
C ARG A 16 -12.08 11.93 1.72
N THR A 17 -11.15 12.79 1.31
CA THR A 17 -10.22 12.47 0.24
C THR A 17 -9.48 11.21 0.66
N MET A 18 -9.96 10.05 0.22
CA MET A 18 -9.31 8.77 0.46
C MET A 18 -8.01 8.78 -0.37
N GLY A 19 -6.88 8.94 0.33
CA GLY A 19 -5.50 8.77 -0.14
C GLY A 19 -5.11 9.44 -1.47
N THR A 20 -4.35 10.54 -1.42
CA THR A 20 -3.55 10.96 -2.58
C THR A 20 -2.55 9.86 -2.91
N TRP A 21 -2.64 9.28 -4.11
CA TRP A 21 -1.73 8.23 -4.57
C TRP A 21 -0.39 8.80 -5.02
N SER A 22 0.70 8.24 -4.52
CA SER A 22 2.01 8.32 -5.17
C SER A 22 2.13 7.17 -6.15
N VAL A 23 2.42 7.49 -7.42
CA VAL A 23 2.27 6.56 -8.54
C VAL A 23 3.61 6.40 -9.26
N SER A 24 4.01 5.16 -9.56
CA SER A 24 5.20 4.91 -10.37
C SER A 24 4.95 5.21 -11.85
N ASP A 25 6.03 5.37 -12.61
CA ASP A 25 5.97 5.19 -14.05
C ASP A 25 5.46 3.78 -14.43
N VAL A 26 4.91 3.66 -15.63
CA VAL A 26 4.44 2.38 -16.16
C VAL A 26 5.62 1.62 -16.74
N ILE A 27 5.92 0.46 -16.17
CA ILE A 27 6.92 -0.46 -16.69
C ILE A 27 6.27 -1.33 -17.77
N VAL A 28 6.93 -1.49 -18.91
CA VAL A 28 6.44 -2.30 -20.04
C VAL A 28 7.46 -3.38 -20.41
N ASP A 29 7.03 -4.64 -20.47
CA ASP A 29 7.85 -5.77 -20.92
C ASP A 29 6.98 -6.82 -21.65
N LYS A 30 7.36 -7.18 -22.88
CA LYS A 30 6.57 -8.02 -23.80
C LYS A 30 5.08 -7.67 -23.77
N LYS A 31 4.77 -6.38 -23.93
CA LYS A 31 3.43 -5.77 -23.86
C LYS A 31 2.71 -5.87 -22.50
N SER A 32 3.25 -6.62 -21.54
CA SER A 32 2.73 -6.58 -20.18
C SER A 32 3.07 -5.24 -19.55
N LYS A 33 2.17 -4.70 -18.75
CA LYS A 33 2.36 -3.42 -18.07
C LYS A 33 2.29 -3.62 -16.56
N PHE A 34 3.07 -2.85 -15.82
CA PHE A 34 3.08 -2.82 -14.36
C PHE A 34 3.07 -1.37 -13.89
N GLN A 35 2.26 -1.07 -12.87
CA GLN A 35 2.27 0.23 -12.24
C GLN A 35 2.02 0.09 -10.74
N GLY A 36 2.90 0.68 -9.96
CA GLY A 36 2.81 0.75 -8.51
C GLY A 36 2.08 2.01 -8.09
N ARG A 37 1.36 1.90 -6.97
CA ARG A 37 0.73 3.00 -6.27
C ARG A 37 0.95 2.77 -4.77
N CYS A 38 1.22 3.84 -4.03
CA CYS A 38 1.16 3.77 -2.57
C CYS A 38 0.47 4.99 -1.99
N CYS A 39 -0.10 4.82 -0.81
CA CYS A 39 -0.66 5.91 -0.02
C CYS A 39 -0.43 5.64 1.47
N SER A 40 -0.50 6.70 2.26
CA SER A 40 -0.52 6.56 3.72
C SER A 40 -1.74 5.75 4.15
N LEU A 41 -1.58 4.97 5.21
CA LEU A 41 -2.60 4.09 5.78
C LEU A 41 -2.63 4.26 7.29
N LYS A 42 -3.81 4.47 7.88
CA LYS A 42 -3.95 4.59 9.34
C LYS A 42 -4.32 3.27 9.99
N GLY A 43 -5.06 2.43 9.29
CA GLY A 43 -5.58 1.17 9.80
C GLY A 43 -6.03 0.26 8.66
N GLN A 44 -6.11 -1.04 8.96
CA GLN A 44 -6.53 -2.04 7.98
C GLN A 44 -7.98 -1.87 7.49
N ASP A 45 -8.83 -1.21 8.28
CA ASP A 45 -10.23 -0.93 7.99
C ASP A 45 -10.42 0.04 6.81
N GLU A 46 -9.40 0.86 6.49
CA GLU A 46 -9.44 1.77 5.34
C GLU A 46 -9.21 1.03 4.00
N ILE A 47 -8.57 -0.15 4.02
CA ILE A 47 -8.09 -0.84 2.82
C ILE A 47 -9.23 -1.21 1.86
N PRO A 48 -10.34 -1.84 2.29
CA PRO A 48 -11.40 -2.21 1.36
C PRO A 48 -11.95 -1.01 0.59
N GLY A 49 -12.17 0.13 1.26
CA GLY A 49 -12.65 1.36 0.63
C GLY A 49 -11.64 1.97 -0.33
N ILE A 50 -10.36 2.00 0.03
CA ILE A 50 -9.28 2.51 -0.84
C ILE A 50 -9.17 1.67 -2.12
N LEU A 51 -9.23 0.34 -2.01
CA LEU A 51 -9.12 -0.56 -3.15
C LEU A 51 -10.35 -0.49 -4.06
N GLU A 52 -11.55 -0.44 -3.47
CA GLU A 52 -12.80 -0.27 -4.21
C GLU A 52 -12.80 1.05 -5.00
N GLU A 53 -12.40 2.15 -4.36
CA GLU A 53 -12.30 3.45 -5.03
C GLU A 53 -11.29 3.43 -6.18
N LEU A 54 -10.11 2.85 -5.97
CA LEU A 54 -9.10 2.71 -7.03
C LEU A 54 -9.67 2.00 -8.26
N VAL A 55 -10.36 0.88 -8.06
CA VAL A 55 -10.94 0.10 -9.16
C VAL A 55 -12.10 0.85 -9.82
N ASN A 56 -12.99 1.45 -9.04
CA ASN A 56 -14.18 2.13 -9.56
C ASN A 56 -13.86 3.43 -10.31
N THR A 57 -12.82 4.15 -9.89
CA THR A 57 -12.45 5.44 -10.49
C THR A 57 -11.41 5.31 -11.60
N ASN A 58 -10.62 4.23 -11.62
CA ASN A 58 -9.59 4.01 -12.64
C ASN A 58 -9.96 2.88 -13.62
N LYS A 59 -10.54 3.28 -14.76
CA LYS A 59 -10.95 2.35 -15.84
C LYS A 59 -9.82 1.47 -16.42
N SER A 60 -8.56 1.89 -16.30
CA SER A 60 -7.42 1.06 -16.72
C SER A 60 -7.18 -0.03 -15.70
N VAL A 61 -7.14 0.31 -14.40
CA VAL A 61 -6.94 -0.65 -13.32
C VAL A 61 -8.06 -1.68 -13.26
N SER A 62 -9.32 -1.29 -13.42
CA SER A 62 -10.44 -2.24 -13.44
C SER A 62 -10.39 -3.28 -14.56
N LYS A 63 -9.59 -3.03 -15.61
CA LYS A 63 -9.35 -3.96 -16.73
C LYS A 63 -8.00 -4.68 -16.63
N ALA A 64 -7.25 -4.47 -15.56
CA ALA A 64 -6.00 -5.17 -15.31
C ALA A 64 -6.25 -6.66 -15.08
N SER A 65 -5.31 -7.50 -15.49
CA SER A 65 -5.36 -8.94 -15.23
C SER A 65 -5.22 -9.23 -13.73
N HIS A 66 -4.42 -8.40 -13.05
CA HIS A 66 -4.27 -8.39 -11.59
C HIS A 66 -4.38 -6.93 -11.13
N PRO A 67 -5.58 -6.44 -10.76
CA PRO A 67 -5.81 -5.03 -10.49
C PRO A 67 -5.13 -4.53 -9.22
N CYS A 68 -5.12 -5.33 -8.16
CA CYS A 68 -4.69 -4.89 -6.83
C CYS A 68 -3.85 -5.96 -6.13
N MET A 69 -2.66 -6.30 -6.64
CA MET A 69 -1.68 -7.02 -5.82
C MET A 69 -1.22 -6.05 -4.73
N TYR A 70 -1.38 -6.35 -3.44
CA TYR A 70 -1.07 -5.36 -2.41
C TYR A 70 -0.39 -5.94 -1.18
N ALA A 71 0.27 -5.06 -0.45
CA ALA A 71 0.72 -5.28 0.90
C ALA A 71 0.62 -3.99 1.72
N TRP A 72 0.50 -4.14 3.02
CA TRP A 72 0.38 -3.01 3.93
C TRP A 72 1.01 -3.31 5.28
N ARG A 73 1.40 -2.24 5.96
CA ARG A 73 1.86 -2.28 7.36
C ARG A 73 1.32 -1.04 8.08
N THR A 74 0.85 -1.18 9.31
CA THR A 74 0.45 -0.07 10.19
C THR A 74 1.07 -0.26 11.57
N GLY A 75 1.25 0.84 12.29
CA GLY A 75 1.72 0.79 13.67
C GLY A 75 2.11 2.16 14.19
N THR A 76 2.29 2.24 15.51
CA THR A 76 2.60 3.50 16.19
C THR A 76 4.12 3.63 16.36
N PRO A 77 4.76 4.68 15.80
CA PRO A 77 6.14 4.97 16.10
C PRO A 77 6.31 5.25 17.60
N ALA A 78 7.29 4.59 18.22
CA ALA A 78 7.61 4.77 19.63
C ALA A 78 9.13 4.87 19.81
N ALA A 79 9.56 5.93 20.49
CA ALA A 79 10.92 6.02 21.00
C ALA A 79 10.99 5.18 22.28
N VAL A 80 11.83 4.15 22.27
CA VAL A 80 11.98 3.24 23.41
C VAL A 80 13.41 3.32 23.92
N GLU A 81 13.56 3.52 25.23
CA GLU A 81 14.86 3.43 25.87
C GLU A 81 15.21 1.96 26.10
N VAL A 82 16.25 1.50 25.41
CA VAL A 82 16.77 0.14 25.58
C VAL A 82 18.10 0.17 26.34
N PRO A 83 18.36 -0.81 27.21
CA PRO A 83 19.68 -0.97 27.81
C PRO A 83 20.72 -1.27 26.73
N GLY A 84 21.74 -0.42 26.64
CA GLY A 84 22.93 -0.64 25.85
C GLY A 84 24.19 -0.67 26.71
N PHE A 85 25.31 -1.08 26.11
CA PHE A 85 26.62 -0.99 26.74
C PHE A 85 27.52 -0.08 25.91
N LYS A 86 28.16 0.88 26.58
CA LYS A 86 29.17 1.75 25.97
C LYS A 86 30.38 1.80 26.89
N ARG A 87 31.55 1.36 26.39
CA ARG A 87 32.81 1.26 27.16
C ARG A 87 32.63 0.51 28.49
N GLY A 88 31.95 -0.65 28.47
CA GLY A 88 31.73 -1.48 29.65
C GLY A 88 30.73 -0.92 30.68
N LYS A 89 30.17 0.28 30.47
CA LYS A 89 29.12 0.87 31.31
C LYS A 89 27.75 0.70 30.66
N LYS A 90 26.73 0.41 31.48
CA LYS A 90 25.33 0.38 31.07
C LYS A 90 24.86 1.80 30.76
N VAL A 91 24.29 2.01 29.58
CA VAL A 91 23.79 3.30 29.10
C VAL A 91 22.42 3.09 28.49
N LEU A 92 21.49 4.04 28.65
CA LEU A 92 20.21 4.01 27.94
C LEU A 92 20.42 4.51 26.51
N LYS A 93 19.98 3.73 25.53
CA LYS A 93 19.99 4.09 24.11
C LYS A 93 18.54 4.25 23.66
N THR A 94 18.22 5.36 23.04
CA THR A 94 16.91 5.54 22.38
C THR A 94 16.92 4.79 21.05
N GLU A 95 15.97 3.87 20.88
CA GLU A 95 15.69 3.19 19.62
C GLU A 95 14.28 3.50 19.15
N ASN A 96 14.12 3.78 17.86
CA ASN A 96 12.80 3.89 17.25
C ASN A 96 12.27 2.47 17.00
N ARG A 97 11.17 2.13 17.64
CA ARG A 97 10.42 0.90 17.40
C ARG A 97 9.01 1.24 16.90
N VAL A 98 8.36 0.25 16.32
CA VAL A 98 6.94 0.34 15.95
C VAL A 98 6.17 -0.56 16.92
N GLN A 99 5.20 0.02 17.63
CA GLN A 99 4.27 -0.70 18.50
C GLN A 99 2.97 -0.98 17.77
N ASN A 100 2.21 -1.99 18.22
CA ASN A 100 0.93 -2.38 17.61
C ASN A 100 1.05 -2.60 16.10
N LEU A 101 2.13 -3.29 15.70
CA LEU A 101 2.39 -3.58 14.29
C LEU A 101 1.33 -4.57 13.79
N GLU A 102 0.57 -4.13 12.79
CA GLU A 102 -0.29 -4.99 12.00
C GLU A 102 0.18 -4.95 10.54
N GLN A 103 -0.01 -6.06 9.82
CA GLN A 103 0.40 -6.17 8.43
C GLN A 103 -0.37 -7.26 7.71
N GLY A 104 -0.44 -7.15 6.39
CA GLY A 104 -1.10 -8.13 5.53
C GLY A 104 -0.82 -7.89 4.06
N CYS A 105 -1.25 -8.84 3.23
CA CYS A 105 -1.07 -8.78 1.78
C CYS A 105 -2.08 -9.65 1.03
N ASP A 106 -2.23 -9.39 -0.26
CA ASP A 106 -3.04 -10.20 -1.19
C ASP A 106 -2.36 -10.27 -2.56
N ASP A 107 -2.35 -11.46 -3.14
CA ASP A 107 -1.74 -11.76 -4.44
C ASP A 107 -2.61 -11.34 -5.63
N CYS A 108 -3.91 -11.08 -5.44
CA CYS A 108 -4.86 -10.73 -6.50
C CYS A 108 -4.78 -11.65 -7.73
N GLY A 109 -4.61 -12.96 -7.49
CA GLY A 109 -4.46 -13.98 -8.53
C GLY A 109 -3.04 -14.10 -9.14
N GLU A 110 -2.09 -13.24 -8.79
CA GLU A 110 -0.68 -13.35 -9.17
C GLU A 110 0.10 -14.00 -8.01
N ALA A 111 0.09 -15.34 -7.96
CA ALA A 111 0.67 -16.09 -6.85
C ALA A 111 2.09 -15.62 -6.46
N GLY A 112 2.27 -15.31 -5.17
CA GLY A 112 3.52 -14.83 -4.57
C GLY A 112 3.79 -13.33 -4.69
N ALA A 113 2.90 -12.53 -5.29
CA ALA A 113 3.08 -11.09 -5.43
C ALA A 113 2.88 -10.33 -4.11
N GLY A 114 1.82 -10.61 -3.36
CA GLY A 114 1.50 -9.99 -2.08
C GLY A 114 2.59 -10.20 -1.04
N GLN A 115 3.02 -11.45 -0.83
CA GLN A 115 4.10 -11.73 0.14
C GLN A 115 5.41 -11.03 -0.25
N ARG A 116 5.71 -10.95 -1.55
CA ARG A 116 6.88 -10.20 -2.06
C ARG A 116 6.79 -8.71 -1.75
N LEU A 117 5.60 -8.11 -1.90
CA LEU A 117 5.37 -6.71 -1.56
C LEU A 117 5.46 -6.49 -0.05
N LEU A 118 4.97 -7.43 0.78
CA LEU A 118 5.08 -7.34 2.23
C LEU A 118 6.55 -7.39 2.68
N THR A 119 7.32 -8.35 2.17
CA THR A 119 8.76 -8.45 2.46
C THR A 119 9.53 -7.21 2.02
N LEU A 120 9.12 -6.56 0.93
CA LEU A 120 9.68 -5.26 0.53
C LEU A 120 9.45 -4.20 1.62
N LEU A 121 8.22 -4.08 2.14
CA LEU A 121 7.89 -3.10 3.19
C LEU A 121 8.63 -3.41 4.51
N GLU A 122 8.75 -4.68 4.87
CA GLU A 122 9.48 -5.15 6.05
C GLU A 122 10.96 -4.76 5.98
N HIS A 123 11.64 -5.12 4.89
CA HIS A 123 13.06 -4.83 4.69
C HIS A 123 13.35 -3.34 4.55
N SER A 124 12.38 -2.57 4.02
CA SER A 124 12.52 -1.11 3.90
C SER A 124 12.18 -0.37 5.19
N GLY A 125 11.71 -1.07 6.24
CA GLY A 125 11.28 -0.44 7.49
C GLY A 125 10.06 0.48 7.32
N VAL A 126 9.30 0.34 6.24
CA VAL A 126 8.16 1.19 5.91
C VAL A 126 6.92 0.73 6.67
N THR A 127 6.24 1.66 7.35
CA THR A 127 5.00 1.43 8.11
C THR A 127 4.02 2.60 7.89
N ASN A 128 2.74 2.35 8.15
CA ASN A 128 1.62 3.26 7.88
C ASN A 128 1.44 3.56 6.39
N VAL A 129 1.61 2.51 5.57
CA VAL A 129 1.54 2.59 4.10
C VAL A 129 0.83 1.36 3.55
N LEU A 130 -0.01 1.60 2.54
CA LEU A 130 -0.52 0.59 1.61
C LEU A 130 0.24 0.74 0.29
N VAL A 131 0.78 -0.36 -0.24
CA VAL A 131 1.33 -0.42 -1.60
C VAL A 131 0.50 -1.38 -2.44
N VAL A 132 0.15 -0.95 -3.65
CA VAL A 132 -0.65 -1.69 -4.63
C VAL A 132 0.11 -1.71 -5.95
N VAL A 133 0.20 -2.87 -6.58
CA VAL A 133 0.72 -3.02 -7.94
C VAL A 133 -0.40 -3.59 -8.82
N SER A 134 -0.65 -2.91 -9.94
CA SER A 134 -1.54 -3.40 -10.99
C SER A 134 -0.73 -3.99 -12.14
N ARG A 135 -1.16 -5.13 -12.68
CA ARG A 135 -0.57 -5.75 -13.87
C ARG A 135 -1.59 -5.96 -14.98
N TRP A 136 -1.22 -5.58 -16.19
CA TRP A 136 -1.93 -5.89 -17.42
C TRP A 136 -1.14 -6.93 -18.22
N TYR A 137 -1.73 -8.11 -18.49
CA TYR A 137 -1.06 -9.16 -19.25
C TYR A 137 -0.87 -8.79 -20.72
N GLY A 138 0.34 -8.98 -21.24
CA GLY A 138 0.71 -8.63 -22.60
C GLY A 138 0.47 -9.71 -23.67
N GLY A 139 -0.06 -10.87 -23.29
CA GLY A 139 -0.27 -12.00 -24.21
C GLY A 139 0.85 -13.05 -24.20
N THR A 140 2.00 -12.78 -23.56
CA THR A 140 3.10 -13.76 -23.42
C THR A 140 3.55 -13.90 -21.96
N PRO A 141 3.75 -15.13 -21.44
CA PRO A 141 4.25 -15.33 -20.09
C PRO A 141 5.64 -14.73 -19.88
N LEU A 142 5.83 -14.01 -18.78
CA LEU A 142 7.11 -13.40 -18.41
C LEU A 142 7.98 -14.30 -17.52
N GLY A 143 7.45 -15.42 -17.02
CA GLY A 143 8.17 -16.25 -16.04
C GLY A 143 8.54 -15.44 -14.80
N SER A 144 9.76 -15.59 -14.29
CA SER A 144 10.25 -14.88 -13.10
C SER A 144 10.41 -13.37 -13.30
N ALA A 145 10.53 -12.88 -14.54
CA ALA A 145 10.77 -11.46 -14.82
C ALA A 145 9.63 -10.55 -14.32
N ARG A 146 8.38 -11.04 -14.29
CA ARG A 146 7.23 -10.30 -13.76
C ARG A 146 7.43 -9.87 -12.31
N PHE A 147 8.06 -10.71 -11.50
CA PHE A 147 8.28 -10.44 -10.09
C PHE A 147 9.30 -9.33 -9.87
N ARG A 148 10.30 -9.21 -10.75
CA ARG A 148 11.22 -8.06 -10.75
C ARG A 148 10.44 -6.78 -11.03
N HIS A 149 9.58 -6.77 -12.05
CA HIS A 149 8.77 -5.59 -12.40
C HIS A 149 7.76 -5.21 -11.31
N ILE A 150 7.16 -6.19 -10.62
CA ILE A 150 6.29 -5.95 -9.46
C ILE A 150 7.06 -5.22 -8.37
N THR A 151 8.24 -5.72 -7.99
CA THR A 151 9.07 -5.07 -6.97
C THR A 151 9.52 -3.68 -7.40
N THR A 152 10.00 -3.52 -8.65
CA THR A 152 10.43 -2.21 -9.15
C THR A 152 9.29 -1.19 -9.14
N ALA A 153 8.11 -1.55 -9.64
CA ALA A 153 6.96 -0.66 -9.66
C ALA A 153 6.55 -0.22 -8.23
N ALA A 154 6.58 -1.15 -7.27
CA ALA A 154 6.32 -0.85 -5.87
C ALA A 154 7.35 0.12 -5.28
N VAL A 155 8.65 -0.17 -5.44
CA VAL A 155 9.75 0.69 -4.97
C VAL A 155 9.63 2.10 -5.54
N GLU A 156 9.42 2.23 -6.84
CA GLU A 156 9.30 3.53 -7.48
C GLU A 156 8.07 4.30 -6.96
N SER A 157 6.94 3.63 -6.71
CA SER A 157 5.79 4.31 -6.07
C SER A 157 6.12 4.83 -4.66
N LEU A 158 6.86 4.05 -3.86
CA LEU A 158 7.29 4.43 -2.51
C LEU A 158 8.24 5.63 -2.53
N LYS A 159 9.16 5.70 -3.50
CA LYS A 159 10.03 6.85 -3.72
C LYS A 159 9.23 8.11 -4.07
N GLN A 160 8.26 7.98 -4.99
CA GLN A 160 7.36 9.09 -5.34
C GLN A 160 6.53 9.56 -4.13
N GLY A 161 6.31 8.69 -3.15
CA GLY A 161 5.67 9.02 -1.87
C GLY A 161 6.61 9.46 -0.76
N SER A 162 7.92 9.57 -1.03
CA SER A 162 8.95 9.88 -0.02
C SER A 162 8.94 8.92 1.19
N PHE A 163 8.46 7.69 0.99
CA PHE A 163 8.47 6.65 2.02
C PHE A 163 9.80 5.91 2.08
N VAL A 164 10.57 5.97 1.00
CA VAL A 164 11.95 5.46 0.89
C VAL A 164 12.82 6.51 0.18
N PRO A 165 14.15 6.49 0.40
CA PRO A 165 15.09 7.42 -0.25
C PRO A 165 15.16 7.28 -1.78
#